data_AF-A0A7S4KWZ3-F1
#
_entry.id   AF-A0A7S4KWZ3-F1
#
_cell.length_a   1.000
_cell.length_b   1.000
_cell.length_c   1.000
_cell.angle_alpha   90.00
_cell.angle_beta   90.00
_cell.angle_gamma   90.00
#
_symmetry.space_group_name_H-M   'P 1'
#
loop_
_entity.id
_entity.type
_entity.pdbx_description
1 polymer ?
#
loop_
_entity_poly.entity_id
_entity_poly.type
_entity_poly.pdbx_seq_one_letter_code
_entity_poly.pdbx_strand_id
1 'polypeptide(L)'
;ENIEKGMSAVTSIFSMAAIQRLKPLWAALDSKTQKLIKKLEVTFRPQKNYKNYSDLLDRAHPPLLPWLAPKLRELRFMYDGNQKTKLDGRLCYDYLQMVGTSVNKYLQFKRPEYSLPVPKKHLVHVLETVSNMDPDYVEDCFYDHSSKLLKDQNQK
;
A
#
# COMPACT_ATOMS: atom_id res chain seq x y z
N GLU A 1 4.56 12.08 -3.97
CA GLU A 1 4.94 11.25 -2.81
C GLU A 1 3.73 10.62 -2.10
N ASN A 2 2.65 11.37 -1.81
CA ASN A 2 1.52 10.88 -0.99
C ASN A 2 0.49 9.95 -1.68
N ILE A 3 0.52 9.78 -3.01
CA ILE A 3 -0.43 8.89 -3.73
C ILE A 3 -0.02 7.40 -3.62
N GLU A 4 1.15 7.12 -3.03
CA GLU A 4 1.76 5.78 -3.00
C GLU A 4 1.27 4.90 -1.85
N LYS A 5 0.34 5.33 -1.01
CA LYS A 5 0.00 4.64 0.24
C LYS A 5 -1.49 4.23 0.27
N GLY A 6 -1.85 3.23 -0.53
CA GLY A 6 -3.19 2.61 -0.53
C GLY A 6 -3.36 1.61 0.61
N MET A 7 -3.84 0.40 0.31
CA MET A 7 -3.98 -0.68 1.32
C MET A 7 -2.69 -0.97 2.10
N SER A 8 -1.52 -0.75 1.52
CA SER A 8 -0.24 -0.88 2.24
C SER A 8 -0.17 0.02 3.49
N ALA A 9 -0.75 1.22 3.45
CA ALA A 9 -0.77 2.14 4.58
C ALA A 9 -1.64 1.59 5.72
N VAL A 10 -2.81 1.07 5.36
CA VAL A 10 -3.72 0.43 6.32
C VAL A 10 -3.04 -0.78 6.96
N THR A 11 -2.30 -1.57 6.18
CA THR A 11 -1.57 -2.72 6.73
C THR A 11 -0.40 -2.34 7.62
N SER A 12 0.31 -1.25 7.32
CA SER A 12 1.45 -0.82 8.15
C SER A 12 1.01 -0.32 9.52
N ILE A 13 -0.21 0.20 9.64
CA ILE A 13 -0.77 0.67 10.92
C ILE A 13 -0.78 -0.47 11.95
N PHE A 14 -1.16 -1.68 11.54
CA PHE A 14 -1.15 -2.83 12.45
C PHE A 14 0.23 -3.13 13.01
N SER A 15 1.31 -2.81 12.28
CA SER A 15 2.70 -3.02 12.72
C SER A 15 3.28 -1.83 13.49
N MET A 16 2.56 -0.72 13.66
CA MET A 16 3.03 0.44 14.42
C MET A 16 3.26 0.08 15.88
N ALA A 17 4.34 0.58 16.47
CA ALA A 17 4.71 0.31 17.87
C ALA A 17 3.59 0.71 18.85
N ALA A 18 2.93 1.85 18.59
CA ALA A 18 1.80 2.35 19.39
C ALA A 18 0.62 1.34 19.44
N ILE A 19 0.41 0.55 18.38
CA ILE A 19 -0.69 -0.42 18.31
C ILE A 19 -0.22 -1.81 18.74
N GLN A 20 0.95 -2.25 18.32
CA GLN A 20 1.51 -3.58 18.62
C GLN A 20 1.70 -3.85 20.12
N ARG A 21 1.90 -2.81 20.92
CA ARG A 21 2.04 -2.93 22.38
C ARG A 21 0.72 -3.11 23.13
N LEU A 22 -0.43 -2.86 22.51
CA LEU A 22 -1.76 -3.03 23.10
C LEU A 22 -2.15 -4.52 23.19
N LYS A 23 -1.38 -5.34 23.91
CA LYS A 23 -1.57 -6.80 23.98
C LYS A 23 -2.98 -7.24 24.36
N PRO A 24 -3.68 -6.59 25.31
CA PRO A 24 -5.04 -6.97 25.67
C PRO A 24 -6.03 -6.80 24.50
N LEU A 25 -5.86 -5.75 23.68
CA LEU A 25 -6.69 -5.52 22.50
C LEU A 25 -6.47 -6.62 21.46
N TRP A 26 -5.21 -7.01 21.22
CA TRP A 26 -4.89 -8.11 20.32
C TRP A 26 -5.44 -9.45 20.79
N ALA A 27 -5.45 -9.70 22.11
CA ALA A 27 -6.04 -10.90 22.69
C ALA A 27 -7.57 -10.93 22.59
N ALA A 28 -8.23 -9.76 22.60
CA ALA A 28 -9.67 -9.63 22.46
C ALA A 28 -10.18 -9.81 21.03
N LEU A 29 -9.31 -9.74 20.01
CA LEU A 29 -9.70 -9.96 18.62
C LEU A 29 -10.05 -11.43 18.36
N ASP A 30 -11.11 -11.65 17.60
CA ASP A 30 -11.49 -12.99 17.16
C ASP A 30 -10.44 -13.60 16.20
N SER A 31 -10.40 -14.94 16.17
CA SER A 31 -9.39 -15.67 15.38
C SER A 31 -9.49 -15.42 13.87
N LYS A 32 -10.67 -15.07 13.35
CA LYS A 32 -10.87 -14.80 11.92
C LYS A 32 -10.25 -13.45 11.57
N THR A 33 -10.48 -12.41 12.38
CA THR A 33 -9.86 -11.09 12.21
C THR A 33 -8.34 -11.15 12.33
N GLN A 34 -7.80 -11.86 13.33
CA GLN A 34 -6.35 -12.02 13.45
C GLN A 34 -5.71 -12.69 12.23
N LYS A 35 -6.36 -13.72 11.65
CA LYS A 35 -5.90 -14.36 10.41
C LYS A 35 -5.95 -13.41 9.22
N LEU A 36 -7.00 -12.58 9.12
CA LEU A 36 -7.14 -11.60 8.07
C LEU A 36 -6.02 -10.55 8.11
N ILE A 37 -5.72 -10.00 9.30
CA ILE A 37 -4.63 -9.04 9.50
C ILE A 37 -3.29 -9.65 9.08
N LYS A 38 -2.98 -10.87 9.55
CA LYS A 38 -1.76 -11.58 9.15
C LYS A 38 -1.67 -11.81 7.64
N LYS A 39 -2.79 -12.17 6.99
CA LYS A 39 -2.84 -12.35 5.53
C LYS A 39 -2.53 -11.04 4.82
N LEU A 40 -3.13 -9.94 5.27
CA LEU A 40 -2.87 -8.61 4.72
C LEU A 40 -1.40 -8.21 4.89
N GLU A 41 -0.82 -8.37 6.07
CA GLU A 41 0.61 -8.12 6.29
C GLU A 41 1.49 -8.93 5.33
N VAL A 42 1.21 -10.22 5.14
CA VAL A 42 1.98 -11.08 4.21
C VAL A 42 1.82 -10.63 2.76
N THR A 43 0.62 -10.24 2.34
CA THR A 43 0.34 -9.77 0.98
C THR A 43 1.11 -8.49 0.65
N PHE A 44 1.15 -7.52 1.57
CA PHE A 44 1.76 -6.20 1.33
C PHE A 44 3.22 -6.09 1.80
N ARG A 45 3.85 -7.20 2.22
CA ARG A 45 5.27 -7.21 2.61
C ARG A 45 6.17 -6.75 1.45
N PRO A 46 7.17 -5.89 1.69
CA PRO A 46 8.12 -5.40 0.68
C PRO A 46 9.14 -6.45 0.20
N GLN A 47 8.94 -7.73 0.48
CA GLN A 47 9.85 -8.81 0.13
C GLN A 47 9.83 -9.10 -1.37
N LYS A 48 11.02 -9.32 -1.96
CA LYS A 48 11.20 -9.64 -3.39
C LYS A 48 10.42 -8.67 -4.31
N ASN A 49 10.53 -7.37 -4.04
CA ASN A 49 9.79 -6.33 -4.76
C ASN A 49 8.27 -6.55 -4.78
N TYR A 50 7.69 -6.82 -3.61
CA TYR A 50 6.24 -7.04 -3.42
C TYR A 50 5.68 -8.24 -4.21
N LYS A 51 6.46 -9.33 -4.33
CA LYS A 51 6.06 -10.52 -5.10
C LYS A 51 4.67 -11.05 -4.73
N ASN A 52 4.35 -11.12 -3.44
CA ASN A 52 3.05 -11.64 -2.97
C ASN A 52 1.88 -10.79 -3.49
N TYR A 53 2.04 -9.48 -3.51
CA TYR A 53 1.05 -8.55 -4.05
C TYR A 53 0.96 -8.67 -5.57
N SER A 54 2.09 -8.75 -6.28
CA SER A 54 2.12 -8.93 -7.74
C SER A 54 1.45 -10.24 -8.18
N ASP A 55 1.75 -11.35 -7.51
CA ASP A 55 1.15 -12.66 -7.79
C ASP A 55 -0.37 -12.65 -7.53
N LEU A 56 -0.84 -11.88 -6.55
CA LEU A 56 -2.25 -11.67 -6.29
C LEU A 56 -2.90 -10.84 -7.40
N LEU A 57 -2.25 -9.75 -7.80
CA LEU A 57 -2.73 -8.83 -8.83
C LEU A 57 -2.85 -9.52 -10.20
N ASP A 58 -1.90 -10.40 -10.55
CA ASP A 58 -1.93 -11.20 -11.78
C ASP A 58 -3.14 -12.15 -11.87
N ARG A 59 -3.71 -12.54 -10.72
CA ARG A 59 -4.91 -13.40 -10.64
C ARG A 59 -6.20 -12.62 -10.45
N ALA A 60 -6.11 -11.31 -10.27
CA ALA A 60 -7.25 -10.49 -9.92
C ALA A 60 -8.00 -10.01 -11.17
N HIS A 61 -9.33 -9.96 -11.07
CA HIS A 61 -10.19 -9.52 -12.17
C HIS A 61 -10.67 -8.09 -11.92
N PRO A 62 -10.61 -7.19 -12.93
CA PRO A 62 -11.19 -5.85 -12.82
C PRO A 62 -12.70 -5.91 -12.55
N PRO A 63 -13.32 -4.90 -11.88
CA PRO A 63 -12.74 -3.63 -11.43
C PRO A 63 -11.94 -3.75 -10.12
N LEU A 64 -10.71 -3.25 -10.12
CA LEU A 64 -9.90 -3.10 -8.91
C LEU A 64 -8.87 -1.98 -9.10
N LEU A 65 -8.62 -1.20 -8.05
CA LEU A 65 -7.60 -0.16 -8.06
C LEU A 65 -6.24 -0.76 -7.61
N PRO A 66 -5.27 -0.96 -8.51
CA PRO A 66 -3.98 -1.50 -8.13
C PRO A 66 -3.16 -0.46 -7.34
N TRP A 67 -2.44 -0.94 -6.33
CA TRP A 67 -1.33 -0.20 -5.76
C TRP A 67 -0.18 -0.09 -6.78
N LEU A 68 0.06 1.14 -7.25
CA LEU A 68 0.99 1.41 -8.36
C LEU A 68 2.47 1.50 -7.94
N ALA A 69 2.77 1.78 -6.67
CA ALA A 69 4.14 2.05 -6.25
C ALA A 69 5.13 0.89 -6.54
N PRO A 70 4.80 -0.39 -6.30
CA PRO A 70 5.66 -1.51 -6.68
C PRO A 70 5.96 -1.54 -8.18
N LYS A 71 4.97 -1.19 -9.00
CA LYS A 71 5.10 -1.22 -10.45
C LYS A 71 5.94 -0.07 -11.00
N LEU A 72 5.75 1.12 -10.44
CA LEU A 72 6.57 2.28 -10.78
C LEU A 72 8.04 2.03 -10.42
N ARG A 73 8.29 1.35 -9.30
CA ARG A 73 9.63 0.93 -8.90
C ARG A 73 10.23 -0.09 -9.88
N GLU A 74 9.45 -1.08 -10.31
CA GLU A 74 9.87 -2.05 -11.34
C GLU A 74 10.19 -1.35 -12.68
N LEU A 75 9.36 -0.39 -13.10
CA LEU A 75 9.60 0.43 -14.30
C LEU A 75 10.87 1.27 -14.18
N ARG A 76 11.15 1.83 -13.00
CA ARG A 76 12.41 2.53 -12.72
C ARG A 76 13.59 1.58 -12.84
N PHE A 77 13.54 0.39 -12.24
CA PHE A 77 14.60 -0.61 -12.37
C PHE A 77 14.83 -1.04 -13.82
N MET A 78 13.76 -1.24 -14.60
CA MET A 78 13.88 -1.54 -16.02
C MET A 78 14.54 -0.39 -16.79
N TYR A 79 14.18 0.86 -16.47
CA TYR A 79 14.75 2.04 -17.09
C TYR A 79 16.24 2.19 -16.77
N ASP A 80 16.64 2.01 -15.51
CA ASP A 80 18.04 2.20 -15.08
C ASP A 80 18.95 1.04 -15.50
N GLY A 81 18.43 -0.20 -15.51
CA GLY A 81 19.22 -1.41 -15.71
C GLY A 81 19.40 -1.90 -17.15
N ASN A 82 18.66 -1.36 -18.12
CA ASN A 82 18.66 -1.87 -19.50
C ASN A 82 19.20 -0.86 -20.52
N GLN A 83 19.95 -1.37 -21.50
CA GLN A 83 20.42 -0.57 -22.64
C GLN A 83 19.24 -0.20 -23.54
N LYS A 84 19.03 1.11 -23.71
CA LYS A 84 17.92 1.68 -24.48
C LYS A 84 18.24 1.77 -25.97
N THR A 85 19.53 1.86 -26.28
CA THR A 85 20.07 1.95 -27.62
C THR A 85 21.12 0.88 -27.83
N LYS A 86 21.20 0.36 -29.05
CA LYS A 86 22.26 -0.51 -29.51
C LYS A 86 23.52 0.31 -29.79
N LEU A 87 24.65 -0.37 -29.96
CA LEU A 87 25.95 0.25 -30.26
C LEU A 87 25.95 1.13 -31.52
N ASP A 88 25.04 0.85 -32.46
CA ASP A 88 24.84 1.60 -33.70
C ASP A 88 23.88 2.81 -33.57
N GLY A 89 23.46 3.14 -32.35
CA GLY A 89 22.55 4.25 -32.06
C GLY A 89 21.07 3.96 -32.30
N ARG A 90 20.69 2.76 -32.79
CA ARG A 90 19.28 2.39 -32.96
C ARG A 90 18.64 2.02 -31.63
N LEU A 91 17.32 2.21 -31.52
CA LEU A 91 16.57 1.81 -30.33
C LEU A 91 16.62 0.28 -30.11
N CYS A 92 16.68 -0.12 -28.84
CA CYS A 92 16.60 -1.51 -28.43
C CYS A 92 15.12 -1.94 -28.39
N TYR A 93 14.73 -2.82 -29.32
CA TYR A 93 13.36 -3.34 -29.38
C TYR A 93 12.99 -4.15 -28.12
N ASP A 94 13.92 -4.95 -27.60
CA ASP A 94 13.67 -5.77 -26.41
C ASP A 94 13.33 -4.92 -25.18
N TYR A 95 14.01 -3.78 -25.03
CA TYR A 95 13.69 -2.78 -24.00
C TYR A 95 12.27 -2.23 -24.17
N LEU A 96 11.91 -1.81 -25.39
CA LEU A 96 10.58 -1.27 -25.69
C LEU A 96 9.48 -2.33 -25.45
N GLN A 97 9.71 -3.56 -25.89
CA GLN A 97 8.77 -4.67 -25.71
C GLN A 97 8.58 -4.99 -24.23
N MET A 98 9.66 -5.02 -23.45
CA MET A 98 9.62 -5.27 -22.02
C MET A 98 8.81 -4.20 -21.28
N VAL A 99 9.10 -2.92 -21.52
CA VAL A 99 8.35 -1.80 -20.92
C VAL A 99 6.89 -1.81 -21.36
N GLY A 100 6.62 -1.96 -22.66
CA GLY A 100 5.27 -1.99 -23.21
C GLY A 100 4.41 -3.11 -22.64
N THR A 101 4.97 -4.32 -22.54
CA THR A 101 4.30 -5.48 -21.93
C THR A 101 3.97 -5.20 -20.46
N SER A 102 4.91 -4.60 -19.73
CA SER A 102 4.78 -4.28 -18.32
C SER A 102 3.67 -3.25 -18.04
N VAL A 103 3.59 -2.20 -18.88
CA VAL A 103 2.56 -1.16 -18.80
C VAL A 103 1.19 -1.70 -19.21
N ASN A 104 1.11 -2.48 -20.30
CA ASN A 104 -0.16 -3.02 -20.80
C ASN A 104 -0.88 -3.89 -19.77
N LYS A 105 -0.14 -4.67 -18.97
CA LYS A 105 -0.71 -5.45 -17.86
C LYS A 105 -1.47 -4.58 -16.85
N TYR A 106 -1.03 -3.35 -16.60
CA TYR A 106 -1.68 -2.46 -15.63
C TYR A 106 -2.80 -1.64 -16.25
N LEU A 107 -2.74 -1.35 -17.55
CA LEU A 107 -3.80 -0.63 -18.25
C LEU A 107 -5.13 -1.40 -18.29
N GLN A 108 -5.12 -2.73 -18.09
CA GLN A 108 -6.37 -3.50 -17.97
C GLN A 108 -7.26 -3.05 -16.81
N PHE A 109 -6.68 -2.48 -15.75
CA PHE A 109 -7.40 -2.01 -14.56
C PHE A 109 -8.03 -0.61 -14.74
N LYS A 110 -7.70 0.11 -15.82
CA LYS A 110 -8.35 1.37 -16.19
C LYS A 110 -9.71 1.20 -16.88
N ARG A 111 -9.96 0.02 -17.45
CA ARG A 111 -11.06 -0.19 -18.42
C ARG A 111 -12.47 -0.28 -17.82
N PRO A 112 -12.70 -0.83 -16.62
CA PRO A 112 -14.04 -0.83 -16.06
C PRO A 112 -14.34 0.48 -15.32
N GLU A 113 -15.56 0.99 -15.46
CA GLU A 113 -16.07 2.08 -14.62
C GLU A 113 -16.21 1.58 -13.18
N TYR A 114 -15.69 2.37 -12.23
CA TYR A 114 -15.91 2.10 -10.82
C TYR A 114 -17.24 2.72 -10.40
N SER A 115 -18.17 1.89 -9.93
CA SER A 115 -19.36 2.38 -9.24
C SER A 115 -18.99 2.75 -7.80
N LEU A 116 -18.41 3.93 -7.63
CA LEU A 116 -18.12 4.49 -6.30
C LEU A 116 -19.25 5.45 -5.91
N PRO A 117 -19.73 5.39 -4.66
CA PRO A 117 -20.67 6.38 -4.16
C PRO A 117 -20.02 7.77 -4.17
N VAL A 118 -20.82 8.81 -4.41
CA VAL A 118 -20.34 10.19 -4.34
C VAL A 118 -19.81 10.46 -2.92
N PRO A 119 -18.53 10.85 -2.77
CA PRO A 119 -17.96 11.13 -1.45
C PRO A 119 -18.72 12.28 -0.79
N LYS A 120 -19.10 12.10 0.48
CA LYS A 120 -19.70 13.18 1.26
C LYS A 120 -18.64 14.25 1.51
N LYS A 121 -18.94 15.51 1.16
CA LYS A 121 -17.99 16.65 1.24
C LYS A 121 -17.32 16.79 2.60
N HIS A 122 -18.06 16.59 3.70
CA HIS A 122 -17.49 16.68 5.05
C HIS A 122 -16.46 15.57 5.34
N LEU A 123 -16.66 14.36 4.82
CA LEU A 123 -15.69 13.27 4.98
C LEU A 123 -14.42 13.56 4.20
N VAL A 124 -14.55 14.09 2.98
CA VAL A 124 -13.40 14.51 2.16
C VAL A 124 -12.61 15.60 2.89
N HIS A 125 -13.29 16.61 3.42
CA HIS A 125 -12.65 17.69 4.16
C HIS A 125 -11.88 17.18 5.38
N VAL A 126 -12.47 16.30 6.19
CA VAL A 126 -11.78 15.70 7.35
C VAL A 126 -10.55 14.90 6.90
N LEU A 127 -10.67 14.09 5.85
CA LEU A 127 -9.54 13.31 5.32
C LEU A 127 -8.43 14.22 4.79
N GLU A 128 -8.76 15.32 4.12
CA GLU A 128 -7.80 16.32 3.65
C GLU A 128 -7.10 17.01 4.82
N THR A 129 -7.85 17.41 5.85
CA THR A 129 -7.26 18.00 7.06
C THR A 129 -6.27 17.04 7.72
N VAL A 130 -6.66 15.77 7.92
CA VAL A 130 -5.78 14.76 8.52
C VAL A 130 -4.57 14.46 7.63
N SER A 131 -4.75 14.42 6.30
CA SER A 131 -3.64 14.16 5.36
C SER A 131 -2.59 15.28 5.32
N ASN A 132 -2.98 16.49 5.72
CA ASN A 132 -2.10 17.65 5.78
C ASN A 132 -1.45 17.85 7.15
N MET A 133 -1.76 17.00 8.14
CA MET A 133 -1.09 17.03 9.43
C MET A 133 0.36 16.55 9.31
N ASP A 134 1.23 17.10 10.16
CA ASP A 134 2.61 16.66 10.29
C ASP A 134 2.65 15.18 10.73
N PRO A 135 3.23 14.26 9.92
CA PRO A 135 3.29 12.84 10.24
C PRO A 135 3.96 12.54 11.58
N ASP A 136 5.02 13.29 11.94
CA ASP A 136 5.77 13.05 13.18
C ASP A 136 4.89 13.41 14.39
N TYR A 137 4.19 14.55 14.31
CA TYR A 137 3.21 14.95 15.32
C TYR A 137 2.08 13.94 15.49
N VAL A 138 1.56 13.39 14.38
CA VAL A 138 0.49 12.39 14.42
C VAL A 138 0.97 11.09 15.07
N GLU A 139 2.20 10.65 14.78
CA GLU A 139 2.80 9.46 15.39
C GLU A 139 2.99 9.63 16.90
N ASP A 140 3.49 10.79 17.34
CA ASP A 140 3.62 11.15 18.76
C ASP A 140 2.27 11.12 19.47
N CYS A 141 1.23 11.71 18.86
CA CYS A 141 -0.12 11.68 19.41
C CYS A 141 -0.65 10.25 19.59
N PHE A 142 -0.41 9.36 18.61
CA PHE A 142 -0.80 7.95 18.72
C PHE A 142 -0.03 7.23 19.83
N TYR A 143 1.27 7.50 19.96
CA TYR A 143 2.09 6.92 21.01
C TYR A 143 1.65 7.38 22.40
N ASP A 144 1.38 8.66 22.59
CA ASP A 144 0.89 9.20 23.86
C ASP A 144 -0.48 8.62 24.24
N HIS A 145 -1.40 8.57 23.27
CA HIS A 145 -2.74 8.03 23.51
C HIS A 145 -2.69 6.56 23.90
N SER A 146 -1.90 5.75 23.19
CA SER A 146 -1.70 4.34 23.52
C SER A 146 -1.07 4.17 24.91
N SER A 147 -0.24 5.12 25.36
CA SER A 147 0.43 5.04 26.68
C SER A 147 -0.57 5.26 27.80
N LYS A 148 -1.54 6.16 27.57
CA LYS A 148 -2.65 6.42 28.49
C LYS A 148 -3.54 5.18 28.61
N LEU A 149 -3.94 4.58 27.48
CA LEU A 149 -4.76 3.37 27.49
C LEU A 149 -4.12 2.20 28.26
N LEU A 150 -2.81 2.01 28.14
CA LEU A 150 -2.10 0.98 28.92
C LEU A 150 -2.07 1.28 30.41
N LYS A 151 -1.93 2.55 30.81
CA LYS A 151 -2.00 2.94 32.23
C LYS A 151 -3.38 2.67 32.82
N ASP A 152 -4.44 3.02 32.09
CA ASP A 152 -5.83 2.83 32.52
C ASP A 152 -6.20 1.34 32.66
N GLN A 153 -5.58 0.47 31.85
CA GLN A 153 -5.79 -0.98 31.95
C GLN A 153 -4.99 -1.66 33.07
N ASN A 154 -3.85 -1.10 33.48
CA ASN A 154 -3.08 -1.63 34.62
C ASN A 154 -3.62 -1.17 35.98
N GLN A 155 -4.52 -0.18 36.00
CA GLN A 155 -5.18 0.33 37.21
C GLN A 155 -6.51 -0.37 37.52
N LYS A 156 -7.01 -1.23 36.64
CA LYS A 156 -8.22 -2.07 36.83
C LYS A 156 -7.84 -3.51 37.10
#